data_AF-A0A0N8W2P5-F1
#
_entry.id   AF-A0A0N8W2P5-F1
#
_cell.length_a   1.000
_cell.length_b   1.000
_cell.length_c   1.000
_cell.angle_alpha   90.00
_cell.angle_beta   90.00
_cell.angle_gamma   90.00
#
_symmetry.space_group_name_H-M   'P 1'
#
loop_
_entity.id
_entity.type
_entity.pdbx_description
1 polymer ?
#
loop_
_entity_poly.entity_id
_entity_poly.type
_entity_poly.pdbx_seq_one_letter_code
_entity_poly.pdbx_strand_id
1 'polypeptide(L)' 'MTKLPGFKQLNDRLINEPSDEPMLVIKTNLDPERITDENPYAKGKTNVSRTFASFFEGGKP' A
#
# COMPACT_ATOMS: atom_id res chain seq x y z
N MET A 1 22.39 14.69 22.32
CA MET A 1 21.30 13.76 21.93
C MET A 1 20.27 14.54 21.13
N THR A 2 20.14 14.27 19.85
CA THR A 2 19.25 15.00 18.94
C THR A 2 17.80 14.56 19.21
N LYS A 3 16.94 15.47 19.67
CA LYS A 3 15.50 15.20 19.83
C LYS A 3 14.88 15.07 18.44
N LEU A 4 14.55 13.84 18.05
CA LEU A 4 13.72 13.61 16.87
C LEU A 4 12.33 14.23 17.10
N PRO A 5 11.75 14.89 16.09
CA PRO A 5 10.40 15.43 16.20
C PRO A 5 9.41 14.27 16.43
N GLY A 6 8.46 14.47 17.36
CA GLY A 6 7.41 13.51 17.63
C GLY A 6 6.28 13.68 16.62
N PHE A 7 6.11 12.74 15.70
CA PHE A 7 5.03 12.73 14.71
C PHE A 7 3.72 12.22 15.32
N LYS A 8 3.04 13.07 16.10
CA LYS A 8 1.81 12.70 16.83
C LYS A 8 0.55 12.99 16.01
N GLN A 9 0.57 14.02 15.19
CA GLN A 9 -0.56 14.46 14.39
C GLN A 9 -0.37 14.03 12.92
N LEU A 10 -1.47 13.83 12.20
CA LEU A 10 -1.42 13.46 10.78
C LEU A 10 -0.66 14.51 9.96
N ASN A 11 -0.87 15.78 10.29
CA ASN A 11 -0.28 16.93 9.62
C ASN A 11 1.22 17.10 9.91
N ASP A 12 1.76 16.35 10.88
CA ASP A 12 3.20 16.29 11.10
C ASP A 12 3.90 15.46 10.00
N ARG A 13 3.12 14.73 9.18
CA ARG A 13 3.61 13.89 8.09
C ARG A 13 3.41 14.61 6.76
N LEU A 14 4.40 14.51 5.88
CA LEU A 14 4.20 14.80 4.47
C LEU A 14 3.46 13.62 3.84
N ILE A 15 2.21 13.82 3.45
CA ILE A 15 1.45 12.85 2.64
C ILE A 15 1.58 13.30 1.20
N ASN A 16 2.30 12.53 0.39
CA ASN A 16 2.45 12.84 -1.02
C ASN A 16 1.25 12.30 -1.81
N GLU A 17 0.84 13.04 -2.83
CA GLU A 17 -0.12 12.54 -3.81
C GLU A 17 0.53 11.41 -4.63
N PRO A 18 -0.27 10.46 -5.15
CA PRO A 18 0.24 9.43 -6.06
C PRO A 18 0.85 10.07 -7.32
N SER A 19 1.92 9.48 -7.84
CA SER A 19 2.56 9.95 -9.08
C SER A 19 1.66 9.69 -10.29
N ASP A 20 1.66 10.62 -11.26
CA ASP A 20 1.04 10.43 -12.58
C ASP A 20 1.88 9.55 -13.51
N GLU A 21 3.09 9.19 -13.09
CA GLU A 21 4.00 8.33 -13.85
C GLU A 21 3.57 6.85 -13.83
N PRO A 22 3.97 6.06 -14.85
CA PRO A 22 3.67 4.63 -14.86
C PRO A 22 4.32 3.91 -13.67
N MET A 23 3.51 3.13 -12.94
CA MET A 23 3.99 2.27 -11.86
C MET A 23 4.16 0.83 -12.35
N LEU A 24 5.27 0.20 -11.96
CA LEU A 24 5.55 -1.20 -12.23
C LEU A 24 5.22 -2.04 -10.98
N VAL A 25 4.27 -2.96 -11.13
CA VAL A 25 3.92 -3.94 -10.09
C VAL A 25 4.36 -5.32 -10.57
N ILE A 26 5.30 -5.94 -9.85
CA ILE A 26 5.87 -7.24 -10.21
C ILE A 26 5.41 -8.26 -9.17
N LYS A 27 4.71 -9.31 -9.62
CA LYS A 27 4.37 -10.47 -8.81
C LYS A 27 5.37 -11.59 -9.07
N THR A 28 5.93 -12.16 -8.01
CA THR A 28 6.86 -13.29 -8.06
C THR A 28 6.18 -14.59 -7.66
N ASN A 29 6.84 -15.72 -7.92
CA ASN A 29 6.40 -17.03 -7.45
C ASN A 29 6.61 -17.24 -5.93
N LEU A 30 7.29 -16.32 -5.25
CA LEU A 30 7.43 -16.31 -3.80
C LEU A 30 6.35 -15.47 -3.10
N ASP A 31 5.60 -14.66 -3.87
CA ASP A 31 4.53 -13.84 -3.31
C ASP A 31 3.32 -14.72 -2.94
N PRO A 32 2.57 -14.35 -1.89
CA PRO A 32 1.33 -15.03 -1.56
C PRO A 32 0.36 -15.08 -2.75
N GLU A 33 -0.38 -16.18 -2.85
CA GLU A 33 -1.34 -16.38 -3.93
C GLU A 33 -2.41 -15.28 -3.92
N ARG A 34 -2.94 -14.98 -2.73
CA ARG A 34 -3.93 -13.93 -2.49
C ARG A 34 -3.27 -12.67 -2.00
N ILE A 35 -3.62 -11.53 -2.59
CA ILE A 35 -3.12 -10.20 -2.21
C ILE A 35 -3.50 -9.75 -0.79
N THR A 36 -4.42 -10.46 -0.14
CA THR A 36 -4.85 -10.21 1.24
C THR A 36 -3.97 -10.89 2.26
N ASP A 37 -3.22 -11.90 1.81
CA ASP A 37 -2.39 -12.72 2.68
C ASP A 37 -1.05 -12.00 2.84
N GLU A 38 -0.63 -11.83 4.09
CA GLU A 38 0.62 -11.13 4.47
C GLU A 38 0.74 -9.66 4.02
N ASN A 39 -0.27 -9.09 3.36
CA ASN A 39 -0.29 -7.70 2.94
C ASN A 39 -0.68 -6.78 4.11
N PRO A 40 0.22 -5.91 4.61
CA PRO A 40 -0.08 -5.01 5.73
C PRO A 40 -1.26 -4.08 5.48
N TYR A 41 -1.55 -3.77 4.20
CA TYR A 41 -2.64 -2.89 3.80
C TYR A 41 -4.00 -3.59 3.74
N ALA A 42 -4.02 -4.92 3.79
CA ALA A 42 -5.22 -5.76 3.90
C ALA A 42 -5.49 -6.27 5.32
N LYS A 43 -4.51 -6.15 6.24
CA LYS A 43 -4.62 -6.67 7.60
C LYS A 43 -5.85 -6.10 8.33
N GLY A 44 -6.68 -7.00 8.87
CA GLY A 44 -7.90 -6.65 9.62
C GLY A 44 -9.06 -6.17 8.76
N LYS A 45 -8.94 -6.20 7.42
CA LYS A 45 -10.03 -5.90 6.50
C LYS A 45 -10.76 -7.17 6.11
N THR A 46 -12.07 -7.19 6.29
CA THR A 46 -12.94 -8.30 5.85
C THR A 46 -13.17 -8.27 4.33
N ASN A 47 -13.11 -7.10 3.71
CA ASN A 47 -13.20 -6.90 2.28
C ASN A 47 -12.16 -5.87 1.81
N VAL A 48 -11.55 -6.12 0.65
CA VAL A 48 -10.69 -5.17 -0.06
C VAL A 48 -11.46 -4.59 -1.25
N SER A 49 -11.15 -3.35 -1.64
CA SER A 49 -11.82 -2.72 -2.79
C SER A 49 -11.34 -3.35 -4.10
N ARG A 50 -12.16 -3.24 -5.15
CA ARG A 50 -11.77 -3.65 -6.50
C ARG A 50 -10.51 -2.94 -6.98
N THR A 51 -10.41 -1.63 -6.72
CA THR A 51 -9.22 -0.84 -7.07
C THR A 51 -7.96 -1.34 -6.37
N PHE A 52 -8.07 -1.75 -5.09
CA PHE A 52 -6.97 -2.37 -4.37
C PHE A 52 -6.56 -3.69 -5.04
N ALA A 53 -7.53 -4.53 -5.39
CA ALA A 53 -7.26 -5.79 -6.06
C ALA A 53 -6.55 -5.58 -7.40
N SER A 54 -7.11 -4.71 -8.25
CA SER A 54 -6.52 -4.40 -9.55
C SER A 54 -5.11 -3.81 -9.45
N PHE A 55 -4.83 -3.00 -8.42
CA PHE A 55 -3.48 -2.45 -8.18
C PHE A 55 -2.44 -3.56 -7.94
N PHE A 56 -2.72 -4.51 -7.05
CA PHE A 56 -1.76 -5.56 -6.69
C PHE A 56 -1.74 -6.74 -7.68
N GLU A 57 -2.84 -7.00 -8.38
CA GLU A 57 -2.95 -8.10 -9.35
C GLU A 57 -2.55 -7.67 -10.78
N GLY A 58 -2.24 -6.39 -11.00
CA GLY A 58 -1.84 -5.87 -12.31
C GLY A 58 -3.00 -5.78 -13.32
N GLY A 59 -4.25 -5.75 -12.83
CA GLY A 59 -5.47 -5.63 -13.64
C GLY A 59 -5.89 -4.18 -13.86
N LYS A 60 -6.81 -3.94 -14.81
CA LYS A 60 -7.52 -2.65 -14.87
C LYS A 60 -8.49 -2.54 -13.67
N PRO A 61 -8.60 -1.36 -13.02
CA PRO A 61 -9.52 -1.12 -11.90
C PRO A 61 -10.99 -1.40 -12.26
#